data_AF-A0A8T0PU06-F1
#
_entry.id   AF-A0A8T0PU06-F1
#
_cell.length_a   1.000
_cell.length_b   1.000
_cell.length_c   1.000
_cell.angle_alpha   90.00
_cell.angle_beta   90.00
_cell.angle_gamma   90.00
#
_symmetry.space_group_name_H-M   'P 1'
#
loop_
_entity.id
_entity.type
_entity.pdbx_description
1 polymer ?
#
loop_
_entity_poly.entity_id
_entity_poly.type
_entity_poly.pdbx_seq_one_letter_code
_entity_poly.pdbx_strand_id
1 'polypeptide(L)'
;MNCLSCQVFTFGSVPLKTYLPDGDIDVTAFSNSEELKEIWANLVRDALEREEKSENDEFHVKEVQYIQAEVKIIKCLVENIVVDISFNQVGGLCTLCFLEDIDNLISRNHLFKRSIILIKAWCFYESRILGAHHGLISTYALETLVLYIFHIFNNSFTGPLEVLYRFLEFFSNFDWEKFCLSLWGPVPISSLPDMTAEPPRKDSGECLLNKSFLDTCSSAYGVMPHTQDNQGQPFVSKQFNVIDPLRTNNNLGRSVSKGNYFRIRNAFAYGAKRLGKLLECPKEDLIAELD
;
A
#
# COMPACT_ATOMS: atom_id res chain seq x y z
N MET A 1 10.70 15.55 -33.01
CA MET A 1 10.58 14.79 -31.76
C MET A 1 10.94 13.34 -32.06
N ASN A 2 11.96 12.79 -31.40
CA ASN A 2 12.21 11.35 -31.44
C ASN A 2 11.25 10.70 -30.43
N CYS A 3 10.28 9.93 -30.93
CA CYS A 3 9.36 9.19 -30.08
C CYS A 3 10.09 7.99 -29.46
N LEU A 4 9.95 7.81 -28.14
CA LEU A 4 10.48 6.62 -27.47
C LEU A 4 9.56 5.44 -27.79
N SER A 5 10.13 4.34 -28.28
CA SER A 5 9.38 3.09 -28.42
C SER A 5 9.21 2.43 -27.05
N CYS A 6 8.17 2.83 -26.33
CA CYS A 6 7.80 2.28 -25.03
C CYS A 6 6.28 2.03 -24.91
N GLN A 7 5.90 1.21 -23.93
CA GLN A 7 4.53 1.04 -23.49
C GLN A 7 4.41 1.62 -22.08
N VAL A 8 3.34 2.35 -21.80
CA VAL A 8 3.10 2.97 -20.50
C VAL A 8 1.85 2.37 -19.87
N PHE A 9 1.94 1.96 -18.61
CA PHE A 9 0.84 1.39 -17.85
C PHE A 9 0.66 2.16 -16.54
N THR A 10 -0.59 2.39 -16.17
CA THR A 10 -0.94 2.86 -14.82
C THR A 10 -0.91 1.70 -13.84
N PHE A 11 -0.47 1.94 -12.61
CA PHE A 11 -0.60 0.99 -11.50
C PHE A 11 -1.03 1.73 -10.22
N GLY A 12 -1.08 1.04 -9.08
CA GLY A 12 -1.44 1.67 -7.81
C GLY A 12 -2.93 2.00 -7.67
N SER A 13 -3.23 3.09 -6.95
CA SER A 13 -4.60 3.37 -6.47
C SER A 13 -5.59 3.72 -7.59
N VAL A 14 -5.11 4.36 -8.67
CA VAL A 14 -5.96 4.83 -9.79
C VAL A 14 -6.62 3.67 -10.53
N PRO A 15 -5.86 2.72 -11.15
CA PRO A 15 -6.45 1.58 -11.82
C PRO A 15 -7.17 0.62 -10.87
N LEU A 16 -6.74 0.53 -9.59
CA LEU A 16 -7.45 -0.25 -8.57
C LEU A 16 -8.79 0.40 -8.14
N LYS A 17 -9.02 1.66 -8.51
CA LYS A 17 -10.18 2.48 -8.10
C LYS A 17 -10.27 2.70 -6.59
N THR A 18 -9.13 2.86 -5.93
CA THR A 18 -8.99 3.14 -4.49
C THR A 18 -8.23 4.44 -4.21
N TYR A 19 -8.26 5.37 -5.16
CA TYR A 19 -7.60 6.68 -5.08
C TYR A 19 -8.40 7.68 -4.24
N LEU A 20 -7.69 8.63 -3.63
CA LEU A 20 -8.27 9.81 -3.00
C LEU A 20 -8.21 11.00 -3.98
N PRO A 21 -9.01 12.07 -3.79
CA PRO A 21 -8.96 13.27 -4.62
C PRO A 21 -7.56 13.88 -4.78
N ASP A 22 -6.75 13.83 -3.73
CA ASP A 22 -5.39 14.37 -3.69
C ASP A 22 -4.31 13.29 -3.94
N GLY A 23 -4.72 12.11 -4.41
CA GLY A 23 -3.82 11.00 -4.70
C GLY A 23 -2.95 11.25 -5.93
N ASP A 24 -1.79 10.62 -5.95
CA ASP A 24 -0.90 10.57 -7.10
C ASP A 24 -1.39 9.59 -8.18
N ILE A 25 -0.93 9.81 -9.41
CA ILE A 25 -1.05 8.87 -10.52
C ILE A 25 0.31 8.18 -10.68
N ASP A 26 0.35 6.89 -10.40
CA ASP A 26 1.50 6.04 -10.66
C ASP A 26 1.48 5.51 -12.10
N VAL A 27 2.54 5.79 -12.85
CA VAL A 27 2.77 5.20 -14.18
C VAL A 27 4.11 4.51 -14.24
N THR A 28 4.18 3.44 -15.03
CA THR A 28 5.43 2.78 -15.34
C THR A 28 5.56 2.58 -16.85
N ALA A 29 6.72 2.96 -17.38
CA ALA A 29 7.06 2.71 -18.77
C ALA A 29 7.84 1.39 -18.89
N PHE A 30 7.67 0.69 -20.02
CA PHE A 30 8.42 -0.51 -20.42
C PHE A 30 8.97 -0.34 -21.82
N SER A 31 10.18 -0.87 -22.05
CA SER A 31 10.75 -0.99 -23.37
C SER A 31 11.57 -2.27 -23.51
N ASN A 32 11.59 -2.82 -24.73
CA ASN A 32 12.42 -3.97 -25.08
C ASN A 32 13.86 -3.57 -25.44
N SER A 33 14.17 -2.27 -25.51
CA SER A 33 15.53 -1.79 -25.78
C SER A 33 16.36 -1.72 -24.49
N GLU A 34 17.41 -2.53 -24.39
CA GLU A 34 18.35 -2.50 -23.25
C GLU A 34 19.07 -1.16 -23.13
N GLU A 35 19.46 -0.54 -24.26
CA GLU A 35 20.09 0.78 -24.27
C GLU A 35 19.17 1.84 -23.67
N LEU A 36 17.87 1.76 -23.98
CA LEU A 36 16.89 2.73 -23.50
C LEU A 36 16.71 2.67 -21.97
N LYS A 37 16.83 1.48 -21.35
CA LYS A 37 16.62 1.29 -19.91
C LYS A 37 17.58 2.12 -19.04
N GLU A 38 18.77 2.42 -19.53
CA GLU A 38 19.74 3.24 -18.78
C GLU A 38 19.51 4.74 -18.94
N ILE A 39 19.10 5.18 -20.14
CA ILE A 39 19.06 6.61 -20.50
C ILE A 39 17.67 7.22 -20.41
N TRP A 40 16.59 6.43 -20.50
CA TRP A 40 15.23 6.97 -20.61
C TRP A 40 14.76 7.80 -19.43
N ALA A 41 15.23 7.54 -18.21
CA ALA A 41 14.88 8.37 -17.07
C ALA A 41 15.38 9.81 -17.27
N ASN A 42 16.60 9.97 -17.80
CA ASN A 42 17.10 11.29 -18.16
C ASN A 42 16.34 11.86 -19.36
N LEU A 43 16.05 11.06 -20.39
CA LEU A 43 15.32 11.54 -21.58
C LEU A 43 13.90 12.04 -21.24
N VAL A 44 13.19 11.32 -20.37
CA VAL A 44 11.84 11.69 -19.91
C VAL A 44 11.91 12.93 -19.02
N ARG A 45 12.89 13.01 -18.10
CA ARG A 45 13.12 14.21 -17.30
C ARG A 45 13.36 15.42 -18.19
N ASP A 46 14.30 15.32 -19.12
CA ASP A 46 14.65 16.42 -20.02
C ASP A 46 13.47 16.83 -20.91
N ALA A 47 12.57 15.89 -21.26
CA ALA A 47 11.33 16.21 -21.96
C ALA A 47 10.37 17.01 -21.06
N LEU A 48 10.10 16.53 -19.85
CA LEU A 48 9.21 17.21 -18.90
C LEU A 48 9.73 18.60 -18.50
N GLU A 49 11.04 18.77 -18.33
CA GLU A 49 11.66 20.07 -18.03
C GLU A 49 11.59 21.07 -19.21
N ARG A 50 11.39 20.57 -20.45
CA ARG A 50 11.11 21.43 -21.61
C ARG A 50 9.65 21.88 -21.62
N GLU A 51 8.72 20.95 -21.39
CA GLU A 51 7.29 21.27 -21.28
C GLU A 51 7.03 22.23 -20.10
N GLU A 52 7.73 22.08 -18.97
CA GLU A 52 7.62 23.00 -17.83
C GLU A 52 8.00 24.46 -18.18
N LYS A 53 8.83 24.67 -19.20
CA LYS A 53 9.25 26.01 -19.67
C LYS A 53 8.37 26.55 -20.80
N SER A 54 7.45 25.75 -21.32
CA SER A 54 6.57 26.15 -22.41
C SER A 54 5.33 26.86 -21.84
N GLU A 55 4.91 27.94 -22.48
CA GLU A 55 3.76 28.75 -22.05
C GLU A 55 2.46 28.40 -22.81
N ASN A 56 2.51 27.51 -23.82
CA ASN A 56 1.40 27.25 -24.75
C ASN A 56 1.07 25.75 -24.91
N ASP A 57 1.37 24.93 -23.90
CA ASP A 57 1.11 23.49 -23.96
C ASP A 57 -0.33 23.15 -23.56
N GLU A 58 -0.86 22.04 -24.11
CA GLU A 58 -2.21 21.52 -23.79
C GLU A 58 -2.32 21.13 -22.30
N PHE A 59 -1.22 20.66 -21.70
CA PHE A 59 -1.12 20.27 -20.31
C PHE A 59 0.09 20.93 -19.65
N HIS A 60 -0.13 21.63 -18.54
CA HIS A 60 0.92 22.34 -17.82
C HIS A 60 1.70 21.39 -16.92
N VAL A 61 2.98 21.21 -17.23
CA VAL A 61 3.93 20.47 -16.39
C VAL A 61 4.61 21.43 -15.41
N LYS A 62 4.73 21.03 -14.14
CA LYS A 62 5.45 21.80 -13.11
C LYS A 62 6.21 20.87 -12.17
N GLU A 63 7.20 21.42 -11.46
CA GLU A 63 7.91 20.77 -10.36
C GLU A 63 8.53 19.42 -10.74
N VAL A 64 9.23 19.37 -11.88
CA VAL A 64 9.90 18.14 -12.32
C VAL A 64 11.04 17.80 -11.37
N GLN A 65 10.98 16.62 -10.76
CA GLN A 65 11.96 16.12 -9.79
C GLN A 65 12.43 14.72 -10.16
N TYR A 66 13.74 14.53 -10.21
CA TYR A 66 14.34 13.21 -10.40
C TYR A 66 14.82 12.63 -9.06
N ILE A 67 14.23 11.51 -8.65
CA ILE A 67 14.54 10.81 -7.40
C ILE A 67 15.39 9.59 -7.69
N GLN A 68 16.64 9.62 -7.24
CA GLN A 68 17.59 8.53 -7.36
C GLN A 68 17.52 7.61 -6.12
N ALA A 69 16.57 6.67 -6.12
CA ALA A 69 16.43 5.62 -5.12
C ALA A 69 16.75 4.23 -5.73
N GLU A 70 16.45 3.13 -5.02
CA GLU A 70 16.53 1.75 -5.55
C GLU A 70 15.76 1.64 -6.89
N VAL A 71 14.64 2.36 -6.99
CA VAL A 71 13.90 2.59 -8.22
C VAL A 71 14.09 4.06 -8.63
N LYS A 72 14.53 4.28 -9.87
CA LYS A 72 14.58 5.62 -10.49
C LYS A 72 13.13 6.10 -10.70
N ILE A 73 12.75 7.23 -10.09
CA ILE A 73 11.41 7.81 -10.19
C ILE A 73 11.54 9.26 -10.66
N ILE A 74 10.69 9.68 -11.58
CA ILE A 74 10.49 11.09 -11.92
C ILE A 74 9.14 11.49 -11.35
N LYS A 75 9.11 12.55 -10.55
CA LYS A 75 7.86 13.15 -10.07
C LYS A 75 7.63 14.46 -10.80
N CYS A 76 6.38 14.76 -11.13
CA CYS A 76 5.98 16.07 -11.62
C CYS A 76 4.52 16.33 -11.30
N LEU A 77 4.10 17.57 -11.50
CA LEU A 77 2.69 17.97 -11.55
C LEU A 77 2.26 18.10 -13.01
N VAL A 78 1.13 17.50 -13.36
CA VAL A 78 0.45 17.70 -14.65
C VAL A 78 -0.95 18.21 -14.35
N GLU A 79 -1.28 19.44 -14.74
CA GLU A 79 -2.56 20.09 -14.36
C GLU A 79 -2.81 20.10 -12.84
N ASN A 80 -1.73 20.25 -12.05
CA ASN A 80 -1.71 20.17 -10.59
C ASN A 80 -2.04 18.79 -10.00
N ILE A 81 -2.03 17.73 -10.81
CA ILE A 81 -2.10 16.34 -10.35
C ILE A 81 -0.68 15.80 -10.22
N VAL A 82 -0.35 15.19 -9.08
CA VAL A 82 0.95 14.54 -8.86
C VAL A 82 1.05 13.28 -9.72
N VAL A 83 2.11 13.16 -10.51
CA VAL A 83 2.39 12.00 -11.34
C VAL A 83 3.76 11.43 -10.96
N ASP A 84 3.77 10.16 -10.56
CA ASP A 84 4.97 9.39 -10.27
C ASP A 84 5.28 8.48 -11.47
N ILE A 85 6.34 8.80 -12.19
CA ILE A 85 6.80 8.06 -13.38
C ILE A 85 7.95 7.17 -13.00
N SER A 86 7.73 5.87 -13.15
CA SER A 86 8.72 4.84 -12.89
C SER A 86 9.01 4.02 -14.16
N PHE A 87 9.95 3.10 -14.04
CA PHE A 87 10.57 2.44 -15.18
C PHE A 87 10.73 0.94 -14.88
N ASN A 88 10.15 0.11 -15.74
CA ASN A 88 10.15 -1.36 -15.61
C ASN A 88 9.63 -1.89 -14.26
N GLN A 89 8.59 -1.26 -13.67
CA GLN A 89 8.07 -1.65 -12.35
C GLN A 89 6.96 -2.71 -12.45
N VAL A 90 7.34 -3.94 -12.82
CA VAL A 90 6.41 -5.09 -12.90
C VAL A 90 5.74 -5.37 -11.54
N GLY A 91 6.46 -5.19 -10.43
CA GLY A 91 5.92 -5.43 -9.09
C GLY A 91 4.68 -4.60 -8.75
N GLY A 92 4.60 -3.36 -9.25
CA GLY A 92 3.42 -2.51 -9.09
C GLY A 92 2.19 -3.07 -9.82
N LEU A 93 2.40 -3.62 -11.03
CA LEU A 93 1.34 -4.28 -11.80
C LEU A 93 0.91 -5.60 -11.17
N CYS A 94 1.85 -6.40 -10.67
CA CYS A 94 1.55 -7.65 -9.96
C CYS A 94 0.73 -7.38 -8.69
N THR A 95 1.08 -6.33 -7.95
CA THR A 95 0.32 -5.89 -6.77
C THR A 95 -1.10 -5.48 -7.15
N LEU A 96 -1.26 -4.71 -8.24
CA LEU A 96 -2.58 -4.34 -8.76
C LEU A 96 -3.43 -5.59 -9.08
N CYS A 97 -2.90 -6.53 -9.86
CA CYS A 97 -3.61 -7.76 -10.22
C CYS A 97 -3.97 -8.61 -8.99
N PHE A 98 -3.04 -8.74 -8.04
CA PHE A 98 -3.28 -9.44 -6.78
C PHE A 98 -4.46 -8.82 -6.01
N LEU A 99 -4.48 -7.50 -5.85
CA LEU A 99 -5.56 -6.81 -5.11
C LEU A 99 -6.90 -6.84 -5.86
N GLU A 100 -6.89 -6.83 -7.20
CA GLU A 100 -8.08 -7.08 -8.02
C GLU A 100 -8.66 -8.48 -7.80
N ASP A 101 -7.83 -9.52 -7.80
CA ASP A 101 -8.25 -10.89 -7.53
C ASP A 101 -8.79 -11.07 -6.11
N ILE A 102 -8.19 -10.40 -5.13
CA ILE A 102 -8.68 -10.38 -3.75
C ILE A 102 -10.08 -9.73 -3.67
N ASP A 103 -10.29 -8.59 -4.32
CA ASP A 103 -11.59 -7.91 -4.33
C ASP A 103 -12.66 -8.77 -5.02
N ASN A 104 -12.29 -9.43 -6.13
CA ASN A 104 -13.13 -10.39 -6.83
C ASN A 104 -13.44 -11.61 -5.96
N LEU A 105 -12.48 -12.15 -5.21
CA LEU A 105 -12.72 -13.26 -4.28
C LEU A 105 -13.66 -12.83 -3.15
N ILE A 106 -13.48 -11.63 -2.60
CA ILE A 106 -14.34 -11.08 -1.55
C ILE A 106 -15.77 -10.91 -2.06
N SER A 107 -15.98 -10.57 -3.35
CA SER A 107 -17.27 -10.67 -4.07
C SER A 107 -18.47 -10.01 -3.37
N ARG A 108 -18.24 -8.90 -2.65
CA ARG A 108 -19.27 -8.20 -1.87
C ARG A 108 -19.49 -6.77 -2.33
N ASN A 109 -19.76 -6.57 -3.62
CA ASN A 109 -19.94 -5.25 -4.23
C ASN A 109 -18.77 -4.31 -3.88
N HIS A 110 -17.56 -4.78 -4.22
CA HIS A 110 -16.29 -4.09 -3.98
C HIS A 110 -16.09 -3.63 -2.53
N LEU A 111 -16.59 -4.40 -1.54
CA LEU A 111 -16.50 -4.05 -0.12
C LEU A 111 -15.05 -3.86 0.33
N PHE A 112 -14.11 -4.64 -0.21
CA PHE A 112 -12.68 -4.49 0.07
C PHE A 112 -12.16 -3.13 -0.39
N LYS A 113 -12.34 -2.79 -1.68
CA LYS A 113 -11.95 -1.48 -2.22
C LYS A 113 -12.63 -0.31 -1.53
N ARG A 114 -13.94 -0.40 -1.25
CA ARG A 114 -14.69 0.63 -0.50
C ARG A 114 -14.15 0.81 0.92
N SER A 115 -13.72 -0.27 1.57
CA SER A 115 -13.08 -0.22 2.88
C SER A 115 -11.68 0.38 2.81
N ILE A 116 -10.90 0.05 1.77
CA ILE A 116 -9.61 0.71 1.51
C ILE A 116 -9.82 2.21 1.38
N ILE A 117 -10.78 2.69 0.58
CA ILE A 117 -11.03 4.13 0.40
C ILE A 117 -11.34 4.80 1.75
N LEU A 118 -12.25 4.24 2.55
CA LEU A 118 -12.61 4.82 3.84
C LEU A 118 -11.41 4.86 4.81
N ILE A 119 -10.67 3.76 4.92
CA ILE A 119 -9.52 3.66 5.82
C ILE A 119 -8.37 4.54 5.32
N LYS A 120 -8.14 4.61 4.00
CA LYS A 120 -7.16 5.50 3.36
C LYS A 120 -7.51 6.96 3.64
N ALA A 121 -8.77 7.36 3.50
CA ALA A 121 -9.25 8.70 3.83
C ALA A 121 -9.05 9.04 5.32
N TRP A 122 -9.38 8.11 6.24
CA TRP A 122 -9.14 8.31 7.67
C TRP A 122 -7.64 8.41 8.00
N CYS A 123 -6.81 7.56 7.40
CA CYS A 123 -5.35 7.59 7.57
C CYS A 123 -4.73 8.88 7.02
N PHE A 124 -5.23 9.38 5.90
CA PHE A 124 -4.68 10.55 5.21
C PHE A 124 -5.21 11.87 5.77
N TYR A 125 -6.53 12.05 5.86
CA TYR A 125 -7.14 13.33 6.24
C TYR A 125 -7.24 13.52 7.76
N GLU A 126 -7.77 12.52 8.48
CA GLU A 126 -8.06 12.62 9.92
C GLU A 126 -6.79 12.44 10.76
N SER A 127 -6.10 11.32 10.58
CA SER A 127 -5.00 10.93 11.47
C SER A 127 -3.60 11.31 10.98
N ARG A 128 -3.45 11.66 9.69
CA ARG A 128 -2.18 12.11 9.08
C ARG A 128 -1.05 11.07 9.25
N ILE A 129 -1.36 9.79 9.01
CA ILE A 129 -0.46 8.63 9.16
C ILE A 129 -0.21 7.85 7.87
N LEU A 130 -0.62 8.37 6.71
CA LEU A 130 -0.37 7.78 5.39
C LEU A 130 0.62 8.64 4.59
N GLY A 131 1.63 8.02 3.98
CA GLY A 131 2.63 8.69 3.13
C GLY A 131 4.05 8.19 3.37
N ALA A 132 4.52 7.26 2.54
CA ALA A 132 5.84 6.62 2.71
C ALA A 132 7.00 7.63 2.67
N HIS A 133 6.92 8.65 1.81
CA HIS A 133 7.93 9.72 1.71
C HIS A 133 8.07 10.55 2.99
N HIS A 134 7.03 10.57 3.84
CA HIS A 134 7.04 11.25 5.15
C HIS A 134 7.40 10.29 6.30
N GLY A 135 7.89 9.10 5.98
CA GLY A 135 8.19 8.05 6.95
C GLY A 135 6.96 7.52 7.66
N LEU A 136 5.81 7.50 6.98
CA LEU A 136 4.52 6.98 7.46
C LEU A 136 4.18 5.66 6.74
N ILE A 137 2.95 5.16 6.93
CA ILE A 137 2.46 3.93 6.28
C ILE A 137 2.41 4.15 4.77
N SER A 138 2.87 3.20 3.97
CA SER A 138 2.72 3.22 2.51
C SER A 138 1.33 2.75 2.08
N THR A 139 0.88 3.12 0.89
CA THR A 139 -0.42 2.68 0.35
C THR A 139 -0.55 1.16 0.35
N TYR A 140 0.45 0.45 -0.17
CA TYR A 140 0.43 -1.00 -0.23
C TYR A 140 0.50 -1.66 1.16
N ALA A 141 1.24 -1.08 2.12
CA ALA A 141 1.20 -1.55 3.50
C ALA A 141 -0.22 -1.41 4.07
N LEU A 142 -0.88 -0.25 3.90
CA LEU A 142 -2.24 -0.05 4.37
C LEU A 142 -3.22 -1.05 3.75
N GLU A 143 -3.15 -1.28 2.44
CA GLU A 143 -4.01 -2.23 1.73
C GLU A 143 -3.80 -3.67 2.23
N THR A 144 -2.55 -4.05 2.54
CA THR A 144 -2.22 -5.34 3.14
C THR A 144 -2.79 -5.48 4.56
N LEU A 145 -2.74 -4.41 5.36
CA LEU A 145 -3.36 -4.39 6.70
C LEU A 145 -4.89 -4.55 6.59
N VAL A 146 -5.54 -3.86 5.65
CA VAL A 146 -6.98 -4.03 5.40
C VAL A 146 -7.29 -5.45 4.96
N LEU A 147 -6.49 -6.04 4.06
CA LEU A 147 -6.66 -7.43 3.64
C LEU A 147 -6.54 -8.40 4.82
N TYR A 148 -5.58 -8.18 5.72
CA TYR A 148 -5.44 -9.00 6.92
C TYR A 148 -6.71 -8.99 7.79
N ILE A 149 -7.40 -7.85 7.89
CA ILE A 149 -8.69 -7.76 8.59
C ILE A 149 -9.77 -8.60 7.88
N PHE A 150 -9.88 -8.51 6.55
CA PHE A 150 -10.78 -9.41 5.80
C PHE A 150 -10.43 -10.88 5.96
N HIS A 151 -9.14 -11.19 6.05
CA HIS A 151 -8.63 -12.52 6.22
C HIS A 151 -9.06 -13.14 7.56
N ILE A 152 -8.77 -12.49 8.69
CA ILE A 152 -9.02 -13.06 10.02
C ILE A 152 -10.49 -13.02 10.45
N PHE A 153 -11.28 -12.08 9.93
CA PHE A 153 -12.73 -12.01 10.19
C PHE A 153 -13.57 -12.73 9.13
N ASN A 154 -12.92 -13.49 8.23
CA ASN A 154 -13.58 -14.30 7.21
C ASN A 154 -14.64 -13.52 6.41
N ASN A 155 -14.30 -12.30 5.96
CA ASN A 155 -15.19 -11.42 5.18
C ASN A 155 -16.58 -11.16 5.79
N SER A 156 -16.72 -11.31 7.12
CA SER A 156 -18.00 -11.21 7.84
C SER A 156 -18.24 -9.78 8.35
N PHE A 157 -18.41 -8.84 7.44
CA PHE A 157 -18.67 -7.42 7.77
C PHE A 157 -20.01 -6.91 7.22
N THR A 158 -20.58 -5.91 7.87
CA THR A 158 -21.80 -5.22 7.43
C THR A 158 -21.48 -4.13 6.40
N GLY A 159 -20.32 -3.48 6.52
CA GLY A 159 -19.90 -2.43 5.60
C GLY A 159 -18.54 -1.81 5.97
N PRO A 160 -18.07 -0.82 5.20
CA PRO A 160 -16.74 -0.22 5.39
C PRO A 160 -16.47 0.33 6.79
N LEU A 161 -17.49 0.89 7.47
CA LEU A 161 -17.32 1.46 8.81
C LEU A 161 -16.98 0.38 9.85
N GLU A 162 -17.59 -0.80 9.75
CA GLU A 162 -17.25 -1.94 10.62
C GLU A 162 -15.81 -2.40 10.35
N VAL A 163 -15.40 -2.46 9.08
CA VAL A 163 -14.01 -2.80 8.72
C VAL A 163 -13.03 -1.78 9.31
N LEU A 164 -13.33 -0.48 9.23
CA LEU A 164 -12.52 0.58 9.86
C LEU A 164 -12.43 0.35 11.39
N TYR A 165 -13.56 0.10 12.06
CA TYR A 165 -13.54 -0.15 13.51
C TYR A 165 -12.67 -1.35 13.87
N ARG A 166 -12.86 -2.49 13.20
CA ARG A 166 -12.07 -3.71 13.42
C ARG A 166 -10.60 -3.52 13.10
N PHE A 167 -10.29 -2.77 12.04
CA PHE A 167 -8.92 -2.39 11.70
C PHE A 167 -8.25 -1.61 12.83
N LEU A 168 -8.90 -0.57 13.35
CA LEU A 168 -8.37 0.27 14.42
C LEU A 168 -8.21 -0.52 15.72
N GLU A 169 -9.25 -1.25 16.11
CA GLU A 169 -9.28 -2.09 17.30
C GLU A 169 -8.15 -3.14 17.25
N PHE A 170 -8.05 -3.91 16.16
CA PHE A 170 -7.06 -4.95 16.02
C PHE A 170 -5.63 -4.40 16.03
N PHE A 171 -5.30 -3.42 15.17
CA PHE A 171 -3.92 -2.95 15.03
C PHE A 171 -3.45 -2.04 16.17
N SER A 172 -4.38 -1.50 16.97
CA SER A 172 -4.03 -0.84 18.25
C SER A 172 -3.53 -1.83 19.31
N ASN A 173 -4.02 -3.07 19.27
CA ASN A 173 -3.70 -4.15 20.22
C ASN A 173 -2.66 -5.15 19.72
N PHE A 174 -2.32 -5.13 18.43
CA PHE A 174 -1.27 -5.99 17.87
C PHE A 174 0.09 -5.71 18.53
N ASP A 175 0.79 -6.77 18.95
CA ASP A 175 2.08 -6.68 19.62
C ASP A 175 3.22 -6.50 18.60
N TRP A 176 3.28 -5.30 18.01
CA TRP A 176 4.29 -4.89 17.02
C TRP A 176 5.74 -5.02 17.50
N GLU A 177 5.96 -5.06 18.82
CA GLU A 177 7.29 -5.19 19.42
C GLU A 177 7.81 -6.62 19.37
N LYS A 178 6.90 -7.60 19.29
CA LYS A 178 7.26 -9.03 19.26
C LYS A 178 6.96 -9.69 17.92
N PHE A 179 6.08 -9.14 17.11
CA PHE A 179 5.60 -9.80 15.89
C PHE A 179 5.70 -8.92 14.65
N CYS A 180 6.04 -9.57 13.54
CA CYS A 180 5.75 -9.09 12.20
C CYS A 180 4.35 -9.57 11.79
N LEU A 181 3.57 -8.72 11.13
CA LEU A 181 2.31 -9.11 10.53
C LEU A 181 2.55 -9.81 9.19
N SER A 182 1.83 -10.89 8.92
CA SER A 182 1.87 -11.66 7.68
C SER A 182 0.50 -12.27 7.41
N LEU A 183 0.12 -12.48 6.13
CA LEU A 183 -1.13 -13.17 5.78
C LEU A 183 -1.14 -14.65 6.21
N TRP A 184 0.03 -15.26 6.46
CA TRP A 184 0.14 -16.59 7.05
C TRP A 184 -0.05 -16.57 8.58
N GLY A 185 -0.11 -15.38 9.18
CA GLY A 185 -0.28 -15.12 10.61
C GLY A 185 0.92 -14.40 11.23
N PRO A 186 0.85 -14.03 12.52
CA PRO A 186 1.92 -13.28 13.18
C PRO A 186 3.23 -14.07 13.22
N VAL A 187 4.34 -13.45 12.80
CA VAL A 187 5.68 -14.07 12.83
C VAL A 187 6.48 -13.47 13.99
N PRO A 188 6.92 -14.25 14.99
CA PRO A 188 7.77 -13.73 16.05
C PRO A 188 9.05 -13.10 15.48
N ILE A 189 9.40 -11.89 15.92
CA ILE A 189 10.65 -11.24 15.51
C ILE A 189 11.86 -12.09 15.93
N SER A 190 11.75 -12.81 17.05
CA SER A 190 12.78 -13.73 17.53
C SER A 190 12.98 -14.96 16.65
N SER A 191 12.06 -15.29 15.74
CA SER A 191 12.20 -16.40 14.81
C SER A 191 12.72 -15.97 13.43
N LEU A 192 13.16 -14.72 13.27
CA LEU A 192 13.84 -14.30 12.05
C LEU A 192 15.26 -14.90 12.02
N PRO A 193 15.74 -15.39 10.86
CA PRO A 193 15.15 -15.27 9.52
C PRO A 193 14.21 -16.42 9.08
N ASP A 194 13.93 -17.40 9.94
CA ASP A 194 13.15 -18.61 9.57
C ASP A 194 11.67 -18.33 9.25
N MET A 195 11.13 -17.21 9.75
CA MET A 195 9.77 -16.71 9.44
C MET A 195 8.60 -17.65 9.76
N THR A 196 8.75 -18.51 10.76
CA THR A 196 7.65 -19.38 11.21
C THR A 196 6.48 -18.57 11.76
N ALA A 197 5.34 -18.58 11.05
CA ALA A 197 4.13 -17.88 11.47
C ALA A 197 3.34 -18.68 12.52
N GLU A 198 2.84 -17.97 13.53
CA GLU A 198 1.74 -18.44 14.36
C GLU A 198 0.43 -18.44 13.56
N PRO A 199 -0.57 -19.27 13.91
CA PRO A 199 -1.88 -19.21 13.26
C PRO A 199 -2.47 -17.80 13.29
N PRO A 200 -3.09 -17.30 12.18
CA PRO A 200 -3.72 -15.98 12.14
C PRO A 200 -4.82 -15.78 13.19
N ARG A 201 -5.40 -16.89 13.66
CA ARG A 201 -6.48 -16.94 14.64
C ARG A 201 -6.16 -17.96 15.74
N LYS A 202 -6.44 -17.58 16.99
CA LYS A 202 -6.27 -18.45 18.16
C LYS A 202 -7.50 -19.33 18.47
N ASP A 203 -8.66 -18.93 17.97
CA ASP A 203 -9.97 -19.55 18.23
C ASP A 203 -10.33 -20.66 17.23
N SER A 204 -9.37 -21.12 16.42
CA SER A 204 -9.54 -22.15 15.39
C SER A 204 -10.62 -21.84 14.34
N GLY A 205 -11.10 -20.59 14.25
CA GLY A 205 -12.04 -20.21 13.22
C GLY A 205 -11.40 -20.17 11.83
N GLU A 206 -12.23 -20.29 10.79
CA GLU A 206 -11.74 -20.24 9.41
C GLU A 206 -11.31 -18.82 9.04
N CYS A 207 -10.26 -18.73 8.21
CA CYS A 207 -9.82 -17.48 7.61
C CYS A 207 -10.27 -17.44 6.14
N LEU A 208 -10.43 -16.24 5.58
CA LEU A 208 -10.88 -16.06 4.20
C LEU A 208 -9.96 -16.73 3.17
N LEU A 209 -8.64 -16.61 3.38
CA LEU A 209 -7.64 -17.09 2.44
C LEU A 209 -7.05 -18.38 2.99
N ASN A 210 -7.18 -19.48 2.26
CA ASN A 210 -6.49 -20.71 2.63
C ASN A 210 -5.04 -20.70 2.12
N LYS A 211 -4.23 -21.61 2.63
CA LYS A 211 -2.81 -21.73 2.25
C LYS A 211 -2.62 -21.88 0.73
N SER A 212 -3.43 -22.74 0.08
CA SER A 212 -3.34 -22.99 -1.36
C SER A 212 -3.57 -21.72 -2.18
N PHE A 213 -4.50 -20.87 -1.76
CA PHE A 213 -4.78 -19.60 -2.42
C PHE A 213 -3.60 -18.63 -2.28
N LEU A 214 -3.04 -18.50 -1.07
CA LEU A 214 -1.86 -17.65 -0.82
C LEU A 214 -0.65 -18.12 -1.63
N ASP A 215 -0.39 -19.43 -1.66
CA ASP A 215 0.71 -20.03 -2.42
C ASP A 215 0.51 -19.80 -3.94
N THR A 216 -0.73 -19.89 -4.43
CA THR A 216 -1.07 -19.59 -5.83
C THR A 216 -0.83 -18.11 -6.15
N CYS A 217 -1.27 -17.19 -5.30
CA CYS A 217 -1.04 -15.76 -5.48
C CYS A 217 0.45 -15.41 -5.46
N SER A 218 1.20 -15.97 -4.51
CA SER A 218 2.66 -15.78 -4.45
C SER A 218 3.36 -16.30 -5.70
N SER A 219 2.88 -17.41 -6.28
CA SER A 219 3.46 -17.97 -7.50
C SER A 219 3.09 -17.16 -8.76
N ALA A 220 1.87 -16.64 -8.82
CA ALA A 220 1.37 -15.90 -9.97
C ALA A 220 1.86 -14.44 -10.01
N TYR A 221 1.95 -13.80 -8.84
CA TYR A 221 2.23 -12.37 -8.69
C TYR A 221 3.57 -12.06 -8.03
N GLY A 222 4.29 -13.07 -7.52
CA GLY A 222 5.64 -12.89 -7.01
C GLY A 222 6.60 -12.52 -8.13
N VAL A 223 7.25 -11.36 -8.01
CA VAL A 223 8.28 -10.92 -8.96
C VAL A 223 9.65 -11.34 -8.45
N MET A 224 10.33 -12.21 -9.21
CA MET A 224 11.74 -12.52 -8.96
C MET A 224 12.61 -11.34 -9.40
N PRO A 225 13.55 -10.86 -8.57
CA PRO A 225 14.49 -9.83 -8.98
C PRO A 225 15.31 -10.30 -10.19
N HIS A 226 15.40 -9.46 -11.23
CA HIS A 226 16.26 -9.71 -12.40
C HIS A 226 17.76 -9.65 -12.08
N THR A 227 18.14 -9.09 -10.93
CA THR A 227 19.53 -8.98 -10.47
C THR A 227 19.82 -9.97 -9.33
N GLN A 228 20.95 -10.67 -9.42
CA GLN A 228 21.46 -11.57 -8.36
C GLN A 228 21.65 -10.84 -7.01
N ASP A 229 21.75 -9.50 -6.99
CA ASP A 229 21.99 -8.70 -5.79
C ASP A 229 20.86 -8.74 -4.73
N ASN A 230 19.63 -9.07 -5.14
CA ASN A 230 18.46 -9.05 -4.26
C ASN A 230 17.85 -10.43 -3.95
N GLN A 231 18.38 -11.50 -4.55
CA GLN A 231 17.89 -12.88 -4.33
C GLN A 231 18.31 -13.48 -2.97
N GLY A 232 19.06 -12.74 -2.15
CA GLY A 232 19.59 -13.21 -0.86
C GLY A 232 19.49 -12.25 0.31
N GLN A 233 18.87 -11.07 0.17
CA GLN A 233 18.75 -10.16 1.32
C GLN A 233 17.70 -10.70 2.30
N PRO A 234 18.06 -10.88 3.58
CA PRO A 234 17.12 -11.31 4.61
C PRO A 234 16.12 -10.19 4.91
N PHE A 235 14.95 -10.56 5.43
CA PHE A 235 13.98 -9.58 5.90
C PHE A 235 14.58 -8.73 7.03
N VAL A 236 14.53 -7.41 6.86
CA VAL A 236 15.02 -6.46 7.85
C VAL A 236 13.84 -5.93 8.65
N SER A 237 13.80 -6.30 9.93
CA SER A 237 12.79 -5.81 10.87
C SER A 237 13.08 -4.36 11.28
N LYS A 238 12.00 -3.66 11.62
CA LYS A 238 11.93 -2.28 12.10
C LYS A 238 10.91 -2.20 13.24
N GLN A 239 10.29 -1.04 13.47
CA GLN A 239 9.25 -0.88 14.50
C GLN A 239 7.84 -1.26 13.99
N PHE A 240 7.58 -1.10 12.70
CA PHE A 240 6.31 -1.45 12.08
C PHE A 240 6.62 -2.48 10.99
N ASN A 241 6.25 -3.74 11.24
CA ASN A 241 6.70 -4.86 10.42
C ASN A 241 5.52 -5.54 9.76
N VAL A 242 5.42 -5.39 8.44
CA VAL A 242 4.40 -6.05 7.61
C VAL A 242 5.14 -6.80 6.51
N ILE A 243 5.06 -8.12 6.52
CA ILE A 243 5.66 -9.00 5.51
C ILE A 243 4.81 -8.90 4.25
N ASP A 244 5.45 -8.57 3.15
CA ASP A 244 4.82 -8.50 1.84
C ASP A 244 4.38 -9.90 1.38
N PRO A 245 3.09 -10.10 1.06
CA PRO A 245 2.57 -11.41 0.64
C PRO A 245 3.12 -11.88 -0.71
N LEU A 246 3.66 -10.97 -1.54
CA LEU A 246 4.23 -11.31 -2.84
C LEU A 246 5.77 -11.41 -2.81
N ARG A 247 6.40 -10.95 -1.72
CA ARG A 247 7.85 -10.93 -1.57
C ARG A 247 8.25 -10.98 -0.10
N THR A 248 8.39 -12.17 0.47
CA THR A 248 8.57 -12.38 1.93
C THR A 248 9.77 -11.67 2.56
N ASN A 249 10.82 -11.34 1.80
CA ASN A 249 11.94 -10.54 2.32
C ASN A 249 11.71 -9.03 2.34
N ASN A 250 10.60 -8.55 1.79
CA ASN A 250 10.23 -7.15 1.77
C ASN A 250 9.37 -6.78 2.98
N ASN A 251 9.81 -5.79 3.75
CA ASN A 251 9.05 -5.21 4.84
C ASN A 251 8.29 -3.98 4.32
N LEU A 252 6.97 -4.10 4.16
CA LEU A 252 6.12 -3.00 3.68
C LEU A 252 6.09 -1.80 4.65
N GLY A 253 6.42 -2.03 5.92
CA GLY A 253 6.55 -1.01 6.95
C GLY A 253 7.92 -0.32 7.02
N ARG A 254 8.86 -0.64 6.12
CA ARG A 254 10.24 -0.11 6.13
C ARG A 254 10.33 1.42 6.13
N SER A 255 9.35 2.13 5.55
CA SER A 255 9.30 3.60 5.56
C SER A 255 9.02 4.17 6.95
N VAL A 256 8.28 3.46 7.81
CA VAL A 256 7.78 4.01 9.08
C VAL A 256 8.95 4.34 10.02
N SER A 257 9.10 5.61 10.38
CA SER A 257 10.13 6.03 11.35
C SER A 257 9.75 5.63 12.78
N LYS A 258 10.72 5.55 13.70
CA LYS A 258 10.44 5.24 15.11
C LYS A 258 9.45 6.23 15.75
N GLY A 259 9.59 7.52 15.47
CA GLY A 259 8.66 8.54 15.97
C GLY A 259 7.26 8.37 15.39
N ASN A 260 7.17 8.10 14.09
CA ASN A 260 5.89 7.88 13.42
C ASN A 260 5.22 6.56 13.82
N TYR A 261 5.97 5.52 14.19
CA TYR A 261 5.42 4.30 14.76
C TYR A 261 4.56 4.57 16.00
N PHE A 262 5.06 5.39 16.95
CA PHE A 262 4.27 5.76 18.13
C PHE A 262 3.04 6.60 17.75
N ARG A 263 3.18 7.52 16.79
CA ARG A 263 2.05 8.31 16.25
C ARG A 263 0.97 7.40 15.65
N ILE A 264 1.36 6.41 14.85
CA ILE A 264 0.46 5.42 14.23
C ILE A 264 -0.28 4.63 15.31
N ARG A 265 0.44 4.08 16.30
CA ARG A 265 -0.19 3.30 17.39
C ARG A 265 -1.18 4.13 18.20
N ASN A 266 -0.82 5.36 18.54
CA ASN A 266 -1.70 6.27 19.25
C ASN A 266 -2.93 6.65 18.42
N ALA A 267 -2.76 6.89 17.12
CA ALA A 267 -3.86 7.19 16.21
C ALA A 267 -4.84 6.02 16.12
N PHE A 268 -4.35 4.78 15.97
CA PHE A 268 -5.21 3.58 15.96
C PHE A 268 -5.96 3.41 17.27
N ALA A 269 -5.28 3.51 18.41
CA ALA A 269 -5.92 3.38 19.73
C ALA A 269 -6.96 4.49 19.99
N TYR A 270 -6.64 5.74 19.64
CA TYR A 270 -7.56 6.87 19.76
C TYR A 270 -8.78 6.70 18.85
N GLY A 271 -8.56 6.32 17.58
CA GLY A 271 -9.62 6.07 16.61
C GLY A 271 -10.56 4.94 17.06
N ALA A 272 -10.00 3.82 17.52
CA ALA A 272 -10.77 2.69 18.05
C ALA A 272 -11.64 3.12 19.24
N LYS A 273 -11.05 3.86 20.19
CA LYS A 273 -11.77 4.37 21.36
C LYS A 273 -12.89 5.35 20.99
N ARG A 274 -12.62 6.30 20.09
CA ARG A 274 -13.60 7.30 19.65
C ARG A 274 -14.76 6.65 18.90
N LEU A 275 -14.46 5.76 17.95
CA LEU A 275 -15.50 5.07 17.19
C LEU A 275 -16.28 4.08 18.07
N GLY A 276 -15.62 3.38 19.00
CA GLY A 276 -16.30 2.52 19.98
C GLY A 276 -17.33 3.28 20.82
N LYS A 277 -16.96 4.45 21.34
CA LYS A 277 -17.90 5.33 22.05
C LYS A 277 -19.11 5.73 21.20
N LEU A 278 -18.88 6.13 19.95
CA LEU A 278 -19.94 6.51 19.03
C LEU A 278 -20.88 5.33 18.73
N LEU A 279 -20.36 4.11 18.62
CA LEU A 279 -21.15 2.89 18.38
C LEU A 279 -21.98 2.47 19.61
N GLU A 280 -21.50 2.79 20.82
CA GLU A 280 -22.20 2.55 22.08
C GLU A 280 -23.17 3.69 22.46
N CYS A 281 -23.09 4.83 21.78
CA CYS A 281 -23.88 6.02 22.06
C CYS A 281 -25.37 5.82 21.69
N PRO A 282 -26.32 6.14 22.59
CA PRO A 282 -27.74 6.19 22.25
C PRO A 282 -28.01 7.16 21.09
N LYS A 283 -29.01 6.87 20.26
CA LYS A 283 -29.27 7.66 19.04
C LYS A 283 -29.56 9.13 19.35
N GLU A 284 -30.12 9.42 20.52
CA GLU A 284 -30.49 10.75 20.97
C GLU A 284 -29.27 11.65 21.23
N ASP A 285 -28.11 11.06 21.56
CA ASP A 285 -26.90 11.79 21.98
C ASP A 285 -25.85 11.92 20.85
N LEU A 286 -26.07 11.25 19.71
CA LEU A 286 -25.11 11.18 18.59
C LEU A 286 -24.71 12.54 18.01
N ILE A 287 -25.63 13.52 17.99
CA ILE A 287 -25.34 14.85 17.40
C ILE A 287 -24.33 15.62 18.26
N ALA A 288 -24.43 15.52 19.59
CA ALA A 288 -23.52 16.22 20.51
C ALA A 288 -22.10 15.61 20.56
N GLU A 289 -21.94 14.33 20.20
CA GLU A 289 -20.63 13.65 20.18
C GLU A 289 -19.89 13.83 18.82
N LEU A 290 -20.58 14.38 17.80
CA LEU A 290 -20.01 14.69 16.48
C LEU A 290 -19.54 16.14 16.32
N ASP A 291 -19.98 17.04 17.22
CA ASP A 291 -19.53 18.43 17.33
C ASP A 291 -18.20 18.56 18.10
#